data_AF-A0A926QGK2-F1
#
_entry.id   AF-A0A926QGK2-F1
#
_cell.length_a   1.000
_cell.length_b   1.000
_cell.length_c   1.000
_cell.angle_alpha   90.00
_cell.angle_beta   90.00
_cell.angle_gamma   90.00
#
_symmetry.space_group_name_H-M   'P 1'
#
loop_
_entity.id
_entity.type
_entity.pdbx_description
1 polymer ?
#
loop_
_entity_poly.entity_id
_entity_poly.type
_entity_poly.pdbx_seq_one_letter_code
_entity_poly.pdbx_strand_id
1 'polypeptide(L)' 'MTRGCNYCFSPDYTNNQITLTSNFFNETTDGTVILAFHFWSGQIVKYTIVKSGTSVTGTAQ' A
#
# COMPACT_ATOMS: atom_id res chain seq x y z
N MET A 1 3.79 15.31 -12.14
CA MET A 1 3.27 15.54 -10.77
C MET A 1 3.17 14.20 -10.06
N THR A 2 4.16 13.84 -9.25
CA THR A 2 4.02 12.77 -8.27
C THR A 2 3.19 13.34 -7.12
N ARG A 3 1.88 13.06 -7.11
CA ARG A 3 1.03 13.36 -5.94
C ARG A 3 1.43 12.36 -4.84
N GLY A 4 2.51 12.66 -4.14
CA GLY A 4 2.94 11.90 -2.97
C GLY A 4 1.91 12.11 -1.87
N CYS A 5 1.08 11.11 -1.62
CA CYS A 5 0.16 11.15 -0.50
C CYS A 5 0.95 11.00 0.80
N ASN A 6 1.24 12.12 1.45
CA ASN A 6 2.02 12.22 2.69
C ASN A 6 1.45 11.37 3.87
N TYR A 7 0.25 10.78 3.72
CA TYR A 7 -0.44 9.99 4.74
C TYR A 7 -1.09 8.70 4.20
N CYS A 8 -0.68 8.19 3.03
CA CYS A 8 -1.33 7.00 2.46
C CYS A 8 -0.87 5.68 3.08
N PHE A 9 0.31 5.67 3.71
CA PHE A 9 0.79 4.50 4.43
C PHE A 9 1.68 4.90 5.61
N SER A 10 1.73 4.03 6.62
CA SER A 10 2.61 4.17 7.79
C SER A 10 3.25 2.83 8.11
N PRO A 11 4.59 2.72 8.07
CA PRO A 11 5.29 1.54 8.55
C PRO A 11 5.34 1.53 10.08
N ASP A 12 4.99 0.38 10.67
CA ASP A 12 5.20 0.05 12.07
C ASP A 12 6.30 -1.01 12.16
N TYR A 13 7.52 -0.54 12.46
CA TYR A 13 8.69 -1.39 12.56
C TYR A 13 8.70 -2.26 13.83
N THR A 14 7.95 -1.87 14.86
CA THR A 14 7.87 -2.61 16.13
C THR A 14 7.01 -3.86 15.95
N ASN A 15 5.92 -3.75 15.19
CA ASN A 15 4.99 -4.85 14.94
C ASN A 15 5.16 -5.50 13.56
N ASN A 16 6.17 -5.10 12.78
CA ASN A 16 6.40 -5.57 11.40
C ASN A 16 5.17 -5.41 10.48
N GLN A 17 4.47 -4.28 10.60
CA GLN A 17 3.24 -3.99 9.85
C GLN A 17 3.39 -2.77 8.96
N ILE A 18 2.65 -2.75 7.86
CA ILE A 18 2.47 -1.54 7.03
C ILE A 18 0.98 -1.27 6.97
N THR A 19 0.55 -0.13 7.48
CA THR A 19 -0.85 0.28 7.44
C THR A 19 -1.08 1.13 6.20
N LEU A 20 -1.96 0.70 5.31
CA LEU A 20 -2.52 1.54 4.24
C LEU A 20 -3.75 2.27 4.79
N THR A 21 -3.78 3.59 4.67
CA THR A 21 -4.86 4.40 5.27
C THR A 21 -6.09 4.44 4.37
N SER A 22 -7.24 4.86 4.93
CA SER A 22 -8.45 5.09 4.14
C SER A 22 -8.24 6.11 3.02
N ASN A 23 -7.37 7.12 3.21
CA ASN A 23 -7.04 8.08 2.17
C ASN A 23 -6.46 7.41 0.92
N PHE A 24 -5.61 6.39 1.09
CA PHE A 24 -5.09 5.61 -0.04
C PHE A 24 -6.23 4.96 -0.82
N PHE A 25 -7.14 4.27 -0.13
CA PHE A 25 -8.23 3.55 -0.78
C PHE A 25 -9.31 4.47 -1.36
N ASN A 26 -9.52 5.65 -0.78
CA ASN A 26 -10.45 6.66 -1.30
C ASN A 26 -9.99 7.24 -2.64
N GLU A 27 -8.67 7.31 -2.87
CA GLU A 27 -8.08 7.73 -4.14
C GLU A 27 -7.78 6.56 -5.09
N THR A 28 -8.08 5.31 -4.67
CA THR A 28 -7.82 4.10 -5.45
C THR A 28 -9.12 3.58 -6.08
N THR A 29 -9.15 3.50 -7.40
CA THR A 29 -10.24 2.84 -8.12
C THR A 29 -10.23 1.33 -7.88
N ASP A 30 -11.38 0.69 -8.05
CA ASP A 30 -11.47 -0.77 -8.01
C ASP A 30 -10.59 -1.41 -9.08
N GLY A 31 -10.07 -2.61 -8.77
CA GLY A 31 -9.16 -3.36 -9.62
C GLY A 31 -7.92 -3.86 -8.90
N THR A 32 -6.95 -4.32 -9.69
CA THR A 32 -5.65 -4.81 -9.21
C THR A 32 -4.68 -3.64 -9.06
N VAL A 33 -4.06 -3.52 -7.89
CA VAL A 33 -3.02 -2.52 -7.62
C VAL A 33 -1.75 -3.23 -7.18
N ILE A 34 -0.64 -2.89 -7.83
CA ILE A 34 0.68 -3.41 -7.52
C ILE A 34 1.41 -2.36 -6.68
N LEU A 35 1.80 -2.73 -5.48
CA LEU A 35 2.54 -1.90 -4.54
C LEU A 35 4.01 -2.30 -4.55
N ALA A 36 4.89 -1.31 -4.46
CA ALA A 36 6.32 -1.50 -4.30
C ALA A 36 6.82 -0.62 -3.15
N PHE A 37 7.11 -1.24 -2.01
CA PHE A 37 7.67 -0.56 -0.84
C PHE A 37 9.18 -0.53 -0.95
N HIS A 38 9.75 0.68 -1.03
CA HIS A 38 11.18 0.90 -1.11
C HIS A 38 11.71 1.23 0.28
N PHE A 39 12.62 0.41 0.80
CA PHE A 39 13.27 0.63 2.08
C PHE A 39 14.64 1.27 1.90
N TRP A 40 15.08 2.04 2.89
CA TRP A 40 16.42 2.65 2.91
C TRP A 40 17.57 1.63 2.84
N SER A 41 17.31 0.39 3.22
CA SER A 41 18.24 -0.74 3.04
C SER A 41 18.48 -1.10 1.57
N GLY A 42 17.71 -0.54 0.64
CA GLY A 42 17.70 -0.91 -0.78
C GLY A 42 16.78 -2.09 -1.10
N GLN A 43 16.16 -2.71 -0.10
CA GLN A 43 15.16 -3.75 -0.34
C GLN A 43 13.87 -3.17 -0.92
N ILE A 44 13.29 -3.89 -1.87
CA ILE A 44 11.99 -3.59 -2.47
C ILE A 44 11.05 -4.75 -2.17
N VAL A 45 9.98 -4.48 -1.44
CA VAL A 45 8.93 -5.46 -1.17
C VAL A 45 7.77 -5.19 -2.12
N LYS A 46 7.39 -6.20 -2.91
CA LYS A 46 6.23 -6.12 -3.79
C LYS A 46 5.02 -6.77 -3.15
N TYR A 47 3.86 -6.17 -3.36
CA TYR A 47 2.60 -6.66 -2.83
C TYR A 47 1.48 -6.36 -3.80
N THR A 48 0.55 -7.29 -3.97
CA THR A 48 -0.62 -7.10 -4.82
C THR A 48 -1.86 -6.97 -3.97
N ILE A 49 -2.67 -5.96 -4.24
CA ILE A 49 -4.02 -5.86 -3.68
C ILE A 49 -5.07 -5.91 -4.78
N VAL A 50 -6.24 -6.44 -4.45
CA VAL A 50 -7.45 -6.33 -5.26
C VAL A 50 -8.49 -5.57 -4.47
N LYS A 51 -8.91 -4.42 -4.98
CA LYS A 51 -9.97 -3.58 -4.38
C LYS A 51 -11.28 -3.79 -5.15
N SER A 52 -12.35 -4.04 -4.42
CA SER A 52 -13.72 -4.18 -4.95
C SER A 52 -14.71 -3.52 -3.98
N GLY A 53 -15.16 -2.31 -4.30
CA GLY A 53 -15.95 -1.48 -3.40
C GLY A 53 -15.18 -1.17 -2.12
N THR A 54 -15.68 -1.68 -0.99
CA THR A 54 -15.06 -1.55 0.35
C THR A 54 -14.22 -2.76 0.75
N SER A 55 -14.22 -3.82 -0.06
CA SER A 55 -13.40 -5.01 0.19
C SER A 55 -12.03 -4.88 -0.45
N VAL A 56 -11.00 -5.27 0.30
CA VAL A 56 -9.61 -5.32 -0.16
C VAL A 56 -9.03 -6.67 0.24
N THR A 57 -8.46 -7.39 -0.73
CA THR A 57 -7.66 -8.58 -0.47
C THR A 57 -6.21 -8.32 -0.86
N GLY A 58 -5.29 -8.96 -0.17
CA GLY A 58 -3.85 -8.77 -0.35
C GLY A 58 -3.13 -10.09 -0.60
N THR A 59 -2.05 -10.06 -1.37
CA THR A 59 -1.21 -11.23 -1.66
C THR A 59 0.25 -10.79 -1.70
N ALA A 60 1.08 -11.44 -0.88
CA ALA A 60 2.53 -11.30 -0.93
C ALA A 60 3.07 -11.98 -2.20
N GLN A 61 4.07 -11.36 -2.83
CA GLN A 61 4.78 -11.93 -3.98
C GLN A 61 6.04 -12.69 -3.56
#